data_AF-A0A200I5G4-F1
#
_entry.id   AF-A0A200I5G4-F1
#
_cell.length_a   1.000
_cell.length_b   1.000
_cell.length_c   1.000
_cell.angle_alpha   90.00
_cell.angle_beta   90.00
_cell.angle_gamma   90.00
#
_symmetry.space_group_name_H-M   'P 1'
#
loop_
_entity.id
_entity.type
_entity.pdbx_description
1 polymer ?
#
loop_
_entity_poly.entity_id
_entity_poly.type
_entity_poly.pdbx_seq_one_letter_code
_entity_poly.pdbx_strand_id
1 'polypeptide(L)'
;MEEYEKIIKYQFDSYCKKVIKRTACKMILGHKKRVEHELSIDLLQNYTQNFAVFDFEGEYLLEELLKLDKRSIEIIFAYYIYGMTCEDIAKKMGMTSQNISILKNKALKKLRYRLENRG
;
A
#
# COMPACT_ATOMS: atom_id res chain seq x y z
N MET A 1 38.55 -7.14 -41.75
CA MET A 1 37.36 -7.93 -41.34
C MET A 1 37.49 -8.35 -39.88
N GLU A 2 38.63 -8.92 -39.46
CA GLU A 2 38.90 -9.31 -38.05
C GLU A 2 38.85 -8.17 -37.02
N GLU A 3 39.36 -6.97 -37.34
CA GLU A 3 39.35 -5.81 -36.42
C GLU A 3 37.92 -5.39 -36.04
N TYR A 4 37.01 -5.45 -37.02
CA TYR A 4 35.62 -5.05 -36.86
C TYR A 4 34.84 -6.06 -35.98
N GLU A 5 35.07 -7.35 -36.16
CA GLU A 5 34.48 -8.39 -35.30
C GLU A 5 34.96 -8.28 -33.85
N LYS A 6 36.23 -7.94 -33.64
CA LYS A 6 36.75 -7.65 -32.29
C LYS A 6 36.02 -6.48 -31.65
N ILE A 7 35.84 -5.37 -32.38
CA ILE A 7 35.12 -4.19 -31.87
C ILE A 7 33.69 -4.56 -31.47
N ILE A 8 32.97 -5.32 -32.30
CA ILE A 8 31.61 -5.76 -31.99
C ILE A 8 31.58 -6.63 -30.72
N LYS A 9 32.50 -7.60 -30.61
CA LYS A 9 32.61 -8.42 -29.39
C LYS A 9 32.86 -7.59 -28.14
N TYR A 10 33.79 -6.63 -28.19
CA TYR A 10 34.07 -5.76 -27.05
C TYR A 10 32.88 -4.89 -26.66
N GLN A 11 32.16 -4.34 -27.65
CA GLN A 11 30.96 -3.54 -27.39
C GLN A 11 29.84 -4.37 -26.78
N PHE A 12 29.62 -5.59 -27.29
CA PHE A 12 28.63 -6.50 -26.76
C PHE A 12 28.97 -6.94 -25.33
N ASP A 13 30.23 -7.30 -25.06
CA ASP A 13 30.68 -7.71 -23.73
C ASP A 13 30.56 -6.55 -22.71
N SER A 14 30.90 -5.33 -23.11
CA SER A 14 30.70 -4.11 -22.32
C SER A 14 29.21 -3.85 -22.03
N TYR A 15 28.34 -4.07 -23.02
CA TYR A 15 26.89 -3.97 -22.85
C TYR A 15 26.36 -5.00 -21.85
N CYS A 16 26.73 -6.28 -22.00
CA CYS A 16 26.34 -7.36 -21.10
C CYS A 16 26.77 -7.06 -19.65
N LYS A 17 28.02 -6.61 -19.44
CA LYS A 17 28.51 -6.20 -18.11
C LYS A 17 27.68 -5.07 -17.51
N LYS A 18 27.30 -4.06 -18.30
CA LYS A 18 26.43 -2.96 -17.83
C LYS A 18 25.04 -3.46 -17.45
N VAL A 19 24.42 -4.30 -18.27
CA VAL A 19 23.08 -4.85 -18.01
C VAL A 19 23.08 -5.68 -16.74
N ILE A 20 24.02 -6.64 -16.61
CA ILE A 20 24.13 -7.50 -15.42
C ILE A 20 24.30 -6.66 -14.15
N LYS A 21 25.23 -5.69 -14.16
CA LYS A 21 25.45 -4.80 -13.01
C LYS A 21 24.19 -4.03 -12.65
N ARG A 22 23.52 -3.42 -13.62
CA ARG A 22 22.30 -2.63 -13.38
C ARG A 22 21.17 -3.49 -12.84
N THR A 23 20.99 -4.69 -13.37
CA THR A 23 19.98 -5.64 -12.91
C THR A 23 20.26 -6.07 -11.47
N ALA A 24 21.50 -6.43 -11.14
CA ALA A 24 21.89 -6.77 -9.77
C ALA A 24 21.63 -5.61 -8.80
N CYS A 25 22.04 -4.39 -9.15
CA CYS A 25 21.75 -3.20 -8.34
C CYS A 25 20.24 -2.99 -8.15
N LYS A 26 19.43 -3.14 -9.21
CA LYS A 26 17.97 -3.00 -9.14
C LYS A 26 17.34 -4.05 -8.22
N MET A 27 17.83 -5.29 -8.26
CA MET A 27 17.37 -6.37 -7.39
C MET A 27 17.68 -6.07 -5.92
N ILE A 28 18.90 -5.60 -5.60
CA ILE A 28 19.30 -5.24 -4.24
C ILE A 28 18.47 -4.07 -3.71
N LEU A 29 18.29 -3.01 -4.51
CA LEU A 29 17.48 -1.86 -4.13
C LEU A 29 16.02 -2.25 -3.92
N GLY A 30 15.47 -3.10 -4.80
CA GLY A 30 14.12 -3.63 -4.65
C GLY A 30 13.97 -4.50 -3.40
N HIS A 31 14.98 -5.31 -3.09
CA HIS A 31 15.01 -6.11 -1.87
C HIS A 31 15.02 -5.24 -0.62
N LYS A 32 15.89 -4.21 -0.55
CA LYS A 32 15.91 -3.26 0.59
C LYS A 32 14.56 -2.62 0.84
N LYS A 33 13.89 -2.15 -0.22
CA LYS A 33 12.53 -1.57 -0.12
C LYS A 33 11.49 -2.57 0.38
N ARG A 34 11.59 -3.85 -0.01
CA ARG A 34 10.67 -4.88 0.49
C ARG A 34 10.93 -5.16 1.96
N VAL A 35 12.19 -5.34 2.35
CA VAL A 35 12.60 -5.57 3.74
C VAL A 35 12.16 -4.45 4.69
N GLU A 36 12.19 -3.18 4.26
CA GLU A 36 11.65 -2.05 5.06
C GLU A 36 10.16 -2.21 5.40
N HIS A 37 9.42 -3.01 4.64
CA HIS A 37 8.00 -3.29 4.83
C HIS A 37 7.71 -4.75 5.21
N GLU A 38 8.72 -5.60 5.35
CA GLU A 38 8.57 -6.98 5.82
C GLU A 38 8.48 -6.98 7.35
N LEU A 39 7.40 -7.56 7.88
CA LEU A 39 7.24 -7.80 9.31
C LEU A 39 7.85 -9.17 9.65
N SER A 40 8.49 -9.30 10.80
CA SER A 40 8.99 -10.61 11.24
C SER A 40 7.83 -11.58 11.45
N ILE A 41 8.08 -12.87 11.22
CA ILE A 41 7.08 -13.92 11.44
C ILE A 41 6.59 -13.89 12.89
N ASP A 42 7.48 -13.69 13.85
CA ASP A 42 7.14 -13.57 15.27
C ASP A 42 6.22 -12.37 15.55
N LEU A 43 6.48 -11.22 14.90
CA LEU A 43 5.63 -10.04 15.02
C LEU A 43 4.24 -10.31 14.44
N LEU A 44 4.16 -10.95 13.27
CA LEU A 44 2.90 -11.34 12.65
C LEU A 44 2.10 -12.31 13.53
N GLN A 45 2.76 -13.31 14.12
CA GLN A 45 2.13 -14.26 15.04
C GLN A 45 1.55 -13.56 16.26
N ASN A 46 2.28 -12.61 16.85
CA ASN A 46 1.80 -11.77 17.95
C ASN A 46 0.59 -10.90 17.53
N TYR A 47 0.60 -10.33 16.33
CA TYR A 47 -0.57 -9.60 15.80
C TYR A 47 -1.81 -10.50 15.69
N THR A 48 -1.66 -11.72 15.15
CA THR A 48 -2.78 -12.68 15.06
C THR A 48 -3.29 -13.16 16.41
N GLN A 49 -2.43 -13.29 17.42
CA GLN A 49 -2.88 -13.62 18.78
C GLN A 49 -3.63 -12.46 19.44
N ASN A 50 -3.22 -11.21 19.18
CA ASN A 50 -3.94 -10.01 19.62
C ASN A 50 -5.28 -9.78 18.90
N PHE A 51 -5.53 -10.41 17.73
CA PHE A 51 -6.85 -10.37 17.07
C PHE A 51 -7.95 -11.09 17.87
N ALA A 52 -7.59 -11.99 18.81
CA ALA A 52 -8.55 -12.58 19.74
C ALA A 52 -9.04 -11.58 20.80
N VAL A 53 -8.37 -10.42 20.93
CA VAL A 53 -8.76 -9.26 21.73
C VAL A 53 -9.12 -8.13 20.77
N PHE A 54 -10.01 -8.39 19.80
CA PHE A 54 -10.67 -7.30 19.07
C PHE A 54 -11.78 -6.71 19.95
N ASP A 55 -11.40 -6.25 21.15
CA ASP A 55 -12.26 -5.50 22.05
C ASP A 55 -12.14 -4.02 21.68
N PHE A 56 -12.62 -3.69 20.48
CA PHE A 56 -12.99 -2.31 20.23
C PHE A 56 -14.37 -2.18 20.85
N GLU A 57 -14.46 -1.53 22.01
CA GLU A 57 -15.72 -0.92 22.44
C GLU A 57 -16.20 -0.09 21.25
N GLY A 58 -17.19 -0.61 20.52
CA GLY A 58 -17.59 -0.08 19.20
C GLY A 58 -18.01 1.39 19.27
N GLU A 59 -18.34 1.85 20.46
CA GLU A 59 -18.59 3.25 20.81
C GLU A 59 -17.40 4.16 20.50
N TYR A 60 -16.15 3.79 20.83
CA TYR A 60 -15.00 4.66 20.56
C TYR A 60 -14.69 4.81 19.07
N LEU A 61 -14.81 3.71 18.33
CA LEU A 61 -14.64 3.75 16.87
C LEU A 61 -15.72 4.62 16.25
N LEU A 62 -16.96 4.45 16.69
CA LEU A 62 -18.10 5.23 16.21
C LEU A 62 -17.91 6.72 16.49
N GLU A 63 -17.48 7.10 17.69
CA GLU A 63 -17.20 8.49 18.05
C GLU A 63 -16.14 9.15 17.16
N GLU A 64 -14.98 8.49 16.95
CA GLU A 64 -13.94 9.07 16.10
C GLU A 64 -14.34 9.08 14.62
N LEU A 65 -15.08 8.07 14.18
CA LEU A 65 -15.59 8.00 12.83
C LEU A 65 -16.60 9.12 12.55
N LEU A 66 -17.48 9.43 13.51
CA LEU A 66 -18.45 10.53 13.42
C LEU A 66 -17.80 11.92 13.39
N LYS A 67 -16.52 12.06 13.78
CA LYS A 67 -15.74 13.31 13.64
C LYS A 67 -15.13 13.50 12.24
N LEU A 68 -15.27 12.54 11.33
CA LEU A 68 -14.88 12.70 9.93
C LEU A 68 -15.91 13.56 9.18
N ASP A 69 -15.54 14.07 8.00
CA ASP A 69 -16.53 14.73 7.15
C ASP A 69 -17.56 13.71 6.63
N LYS A 70 -18.79 14.18 6.41
CA LYS A 70 -19.94 13.35 6.00
C LYS A 70 -19.61 12.45 4.80
N ARG A 71 -18.89 12.99 3.82
CA ARG A 71 -18.54 12.27 2.60
C ARG A 71 -17.54 11.14 2.88
N SER A 72 -16.53 11.38 3.70
CA SER A 72 -15.61 10.34 4.16
C SER A 72 -16.33 9.22 4.91
N ILE A 73 -17.30 9.57 5.77
CA ILE A 73 -18.14 8.59 6.48
C ILE A 73 -18.93 7.73 5.50
N GLU A 74 -19.63 8.36 4.56
CA GLU A 74 -20.43 7.67 3.53
C GLU A 74 -19.58 6.70 2.70
N ILE A 75 -18.37 7.11 2.30
CA ILE A 75 -17.44 6.25 1.55
C ILE A 75 -16.99 5.05 2.39
N ILE A 76 -16.65 5.26 3.67
CA ILE A 76 -16.23 4.17 4.56
C ILE A 76 -17.38 3.18 4.78
N PHE A 77 -18.59 3.67 5.04
CA PHE A 77 -19.78 2.83 5.21
C PHE A 77 -20.09 2.04 3.94
N ALA A 78 -20.08 2.70 2.78
CA ALA A 78 -20.31 2.04 1.50
C ALA A 78 -19.32 0.90 1.26
N TYR A 79 -18.04 1.11 1.55
CA TYR A 79 -17.02 0.10 1.32
C TYR A 79 -17.07 -1.06 2.33
N TYR A 80 -17.08 -0.77 3.63
CA TYR A 80 -16.90 -1.78 4.67
C TYR A 80 -18.21 -2.38 5.19
N ILE A 81 -19.29 -1.60 5.26
CA ILE A 81 -20.58 -2.05 5.79
C ILE A 81 -21.46 -2.60 4.67
N TYR A 82 -21.53 -1.89 3.54
CA TYR A 82 -22.36 -2.30 2.41
C TYR A 82 -21.61 -3.14 1.36
N GLY A 83 -20.31 -3.41 1.57
CA GLY A 83 -19.50 -4.27 0.70
C GLY A 83 -19.33 -3.75 -0.73
N MET A 84 -19.52 -2.45 -0.97
CA MET A 84 -19.42 -1.86 -2.30
C MET A 84 -17.96 -1.70 -2.73
N THR A 85 -17.68 -1.90 -4.02
CA THR A 85 -16.36 -1.60 -4.57
C THR A 85 -16.15 -0.09 -4.75
N CYS A 86 -14.91 0.36 -4.91
CA CYS A 86 -14.63 1.76 -5.26
C CYS A 86 -15.33 2.18 -6.56
N GLU A 87 -15.56 1.25 -7.49
CA GLU A 87 -16.26 1.51 -8.74
C GLU A 87 -17.76 1.71 -8.51
N ASP A 88 -18.40 0.90 -7.67
CA ASP A 88 -19.82 1.05 -7.34
C ASP A 88 -20.08 2.37 -6.62
N ILE A 89 -19.21 2.73 -5.68
CA ILE A 89 -19.28 3.98 -4.94
C ILE A 89 -19.07 5.17 -5.88
N ALA A 90 -18.08 5.06 -6.78
CA ALA A 90 -17.78 6.09 -7.77
C ALA A 90 -18.98 6.36 -8.69
N LYS A 91 -19.66 5.30 -9.16
CA LYS A 91 -20.89 5.42 -9.95
C LYS A 91 -21.99 6.14 -9.18
N LYS A 92 -22.21 5.80 -7.90
CA LYS A 92 -23.23 6.46 -7.06
C LYS A 92 -22.91 7.91 -6.75
N MET A 93 -21.65 8.24 -6.53
CA MET A 93 -21.20 9.59 -6.14
C MET A 93 -20.82 10.49 -7.33
N GLY A 94 -20.92 10.01 -8.57
CA GLY A 94 -20.53 10.78 -9.76
C GLY A 94 -19.03 11.10 -9.81
N MET A 95 -18.18 10.15 -9.39
CA MET A 95 -16.73 10.33 -9.28
C MET A 95 -15.96 9.23 -10.02
N THR A 96 -14.64 9.32 -10.03
CA THR A 96 -13.77 8.23 -10.48
C THR A 96 -13.47 7.26 -9.33
N SER A 97 -13.30 5.97 -9.64
CA SER A 97 -12.91 4.93 -8.66
C SER A 97 -11.59 5.29 -7.95
N GLN A 98 -10.64 5.89 -8.68
CA GLN A 98 -9.38 6.38 -8.11
C GLN A 98 -9.60 7.49 -7.07
N ASN A 99 -10.49 8.45 -7.32
CA ASN A 99 -10.83 9.48 -6.35
C ASN A 99 -11.46 8.90 -5.09
N ILE A 100 -12.36 7.92 -5.23
CA ILE A 100 -12.94 7.21 -4.08
C ILE A 100 -11.86 6.49 -3.26
N SER A 101 -10.94 5.79 -3.93
CA SER A 101 -9.82 5.10 -3.26
C SER A 101 -8.94 6.08 -2.47
N ILE A 102 -8.60 7.23 -3.05
CA ILE A 102 -7.81 8.28 -2.38
C ILE A 102 -8.55 8.81 -1.15
N LEU A 103 -9.84 9.14 -1.28
CA LEU A 103 -10.65 9.66 -0.18
C LEU A 103 -10.80 8.65 0.95
N LYS A 104 -11.09 7.39 0.62
CA LYS A 104 -11.17 6.28 1.57
C LYS A 104 -9.86 6.15 2.35
N ASN A 105 -8.73 6.07 1.66
CA ASN A 105 -7.43 5.89 2.31
C ASN A 105 -7.04 7.11 3.15
N LYS A 106 -7.39 8.33 2.72
CA LYS A 106 -7.18 9.55 3.51
C LYS A 106 -8.02 9.55 4.79
N ALA A 107 -9.29 9.14 4.69
CA ALA A 107 -10.19 9.01 5.84
C ALA A 107 -9.68 7.95 6.83
N LEU A 108 -9.28 6.77 6.34
CA LEU A 108 -8.69 5.71 7.17
C LEU A 108 -7.40 6.16 7.86
N LYS A 109 -6.53 6.88 7.16
CA LYS A 109 -5.29 7.42 7.75
C LYS A 109 -5.59 8.42 8.88
N LYS A 110 -6.61 9.25 8.70
CA LYS A 110 -7.07 10.21 9.72
C LYS A 110 -7.69 9.50 10.92
N LEU A 111 -8.50 8.47 10.67
CA LEU A 111 -9.12 7.66 11.72
C LEU A 111 -8.06 6.91 12.53
N ARG A 112 -7.11 6.24 11.86
CA ARG A 112 -5.97 5.58 12.50
C ARG A 112 -5.19 6.52 13.40
N TYR A 113 -4.80 7.69 12.90
CA TYR A 113 -4.08 8.69 13.69
C TYR A 113 -4.85 9.10 14.95
N ARG A 114 -6.17 9.27 14.86
CA ARG A 114 -7.00 9.65 16.01
C ARG A 114 -7.10 8.54 17.05
N LEU A 115 -7.23 7.30 16.60
CA LEU A 115 -7.31 6.13 17.48
C LEU A 115 -5.96 5.84 18.16
N GLU A 116 -4.84 5.94 17.44
CA GLU A 116 -3.50 5.71 17.99
C GLU A 116 -3.06 6.81 18.98
N ASN A 117 -3.55 8.04 18.83
CA ASN A 117 -3.23 9.17 19.71
C ASN A 117 -4.35 9.49 20.71
N ARG A 118 -5.33 8.60 20.85
CA ARG A 118 -6.33 8.67 21.92
C ARG A 118 -5.68 8.03 23.14
N GLY A 119 -5.43 8.83 24.18
CA GLY A 119 -4.86 8.37 25.45
C GLY A 119 -5.84 7.52 26.23
#